data_AF-A0A4W5QEC9-F1
#
_entry.id   AF-A0A4W5QEC9-F1
#
_cell.length_a   1.000
_cell.length_b   1.000
_cell.length_c   1.000
_cell.angle_alpha   90.00
_cell.angle_beta   90.00
_cell.angle_gamma   90.00
#
_symmetry.space_group_name_H-M   'P 1'
#
loop_
_entity.id
_entity.type
_entity.pdbx_description
1 polymer ?
#
loop_
_entity_poly.entity_id
_entity_poly.type
_entity_poly.pdbx_seq_one_letter_code
_entity_poly.pdbx_strand_id
1 'polypeptide(L)' 'LLVWKGTCLASFICCCVSAETDDYAEIIDEEETYTMPSTRDYEIQRDRIELGRCIGEGQFGDVHQGVYNSPVNSTVTSI' A
#
# COMPACT_ATOMS: atom_id res chain seq x y z
N LEU A 1 -22.12 -31.58 -10.20
CA LEU A 1 -22.06 -33.04 -10.34
C LEU A 1 -21.33 -33.36 -11.65
N LEU A 2 -20.03 -33.64 -11.52
CA LEU A 2 -19.18 -34.47 -12.38
C LEU A 2 -19.50 -34.52 -13.89
N VAL A 3 -18.76 -33.74 -14.69
CA VAL A 3 -18.43 -34.19 -16.05
C VAL A 3 -17.14 -34.97 -15.96
N TRP A 4 -17.28 -36.29 -15.84
CA TRP A 4 -16.17 -37.25 -15.86
C TRP A 4 -16.10 -37.90 -17.24
N LYS A 5 -15.06 -37.57 -18.01
CA LYS A 5 -14.38 -38.43 -19.01
C LYS A 5 -13.03 -37.74 -19.26
N GLY A 6 -11.86 -38.31 -19.06
CA GLY A 6 -11.39 -39.67 -18.86
C GLY A 6 -9.91 -39.60 -19.26
N THR A 7 -9.03 -40.19 -18.44
CA THR A 7 -7.66 -40.60 -18.79
C THR A 7 -6.72 -39.55 -19.43
N CYS A 8 -5.83 -38.98 -18.63
CA CYS A 8 -4.43 -38.76 -19.02
C CYS A 8 -3.55 -38.89 -17.76
N LEU A 9 -3.17 -40.13 -17.46
CA LEU A 9 -2.16 -40.44 -16.47
C LEU A 9 -0.78 -40.27 -17.14
N ALA A 10 0.15 -39.62 -16.46
CA ALA A 10 1.59 -39.75 -16.66
C ALA A 10 2.19 -39.26 -18.00
N SER A 11 2.19 -37.95 -18.23
CA SER A 11 3.31 -37.22 -18.86
C SER A 11 3.01 -35.73 -18.76
N PHE A 12 4.00 -34.85 -18.78
CA PHE A 12 3.90 -33.41 -18.50
C PHE A 12 3.87 -32.98 -17.03
N ILE A 13 4.58 -33.72 -16.17
CA ILE A 13 5.03 -33.22 -14.86
C ILE A 13 6.15 -32.15 -15.00
N CYS A 14 6.54 -31.69 -16.20
CA CYS A 14 7.81 -30.96 -16.36
C CYS A 14 7.75 -29.51 -16.94
N CYS A 15 6.64 -28.98 -17.46
CA CYS A 15 6.65 -27.66 -18.13
C CYS A 15 6.02 -26.48 -17.36
N CYS A 16 5.36 -26.71 -16.23
CA CYS A 16 4.65 -25.64 -15.50
C CYS A 16 5.45 -25.02 -14.34
N VAL A 17 6.72 -25.38 -14.14
CA VAL A 17 7.54 -24.84 -13.04
C VAL A 17 8.28 -23.55 -13.41
N SER A 18 8.27 -23.12 -14.68
CA SER A 18 9.11 -22.00 -15.15
C SER A 18 8.37 -20.95 -15.99
N ALA A 19 7.09 -20.68 -15.72
CA ALA A 19 6.36 -19.62 -16.42
C ALA A 19 5.85 -18.50 -15.49
N GLU A 20 5.81 -18.70 -14.17
CA GLU A 20 5.16 -17.75 -13.25
C GLU A 20 6.14 -16.80 -12.53
N THR A 21 7.45 -16.95 -12.76
CA THR A 21 8.50 -16.19 -12.05
C THR A 21 9.57 -15.63 -13.00
N ASP A 22 9.19 -15.26 -14.23
CA ASP A 22 10.10 -14.64 -15.22
C ASP A 22 9.57 -13.30 -15.78
N ASP A 23 8.47 -12.78 -15.24
CA ASP A 23 7.95 -11.44 -15.54
C ASP A 23 8.47 -10.37 -14.56
N TYR A 24 9.47 -10.72 -13.73
CA TYR A 24 10.08 -9.77 -12.80
C TYR A 24 11.06 -8.87 -13.55
N ALA A 25 10.55 -7.77 -14.09
CA ALA A 25 11.37 -6.66 -14.56
C ALA A 25 11.65 -5.73 -13.37
N GLU A 26 12.91 -5.69 -12.93
CA GLU A 26 13.40 -4.63 -12.04
C GLU A 26 13.17 -3.29 -12.74
N ILE A 27 12.31 -2.44 -12.16
CA ILE A 27 12.21 -1.05 -12.57
C ILE A 27 13.56 -0.44 -12.16
N ILE A 28 14.31 0.11 -13.12
CA ILE A 28 15.57 0.78 -12.80
C ILE A 28 15.23 1.91 -11.82
N ASP A 29 15.82 1.86 -10.64
CA ASP A 29 15.88 2.98 -9.72
C ASP A 29 16.83 4.03 -10.33
N GLU A 30 16.44 4.66 -11.45
CA GLU A 30 17.09 5.91 -11.88
C GLU A 30 16.71 6.97 -10.82
N GLU A 31 17.46 6.90 -9.73
CA GLU A 31 17.75 7.86 -8.68
C GLU A 31 16.59 8.83 -8.37
N GLU A 32 15.89 8.54 -7.26
CA GLU A 32 15.15 9.52 -6.43
C GLU A 32 13.77 10.04 -6.89
N THR A 33 13.15 9.54 -7.96
CA THR A 33 11.89 10.18 -8.47
C THR A 33 10.56 9.54 -8.02
N TYR A 34 10.51 8.27 -7.62
CA TYR A 34 9.23 7.55 -7.53
C TYR A 34 8.42 7.69 -6.23
N THR A 35 8.93 8.39 -5.22
CA THR A 35 8.25 8.56 -3.92
C THR A 35 7.98 10.01 -3.52
N MET A 36 8.55 10.97 -4.26
CA MET A 36 8.45 12.41 -3.98
C MET A 36 7.47 13.06 -4.96
N PRO A 37 6.26 13.47 -4.54
CA PRO A 37 5.35 14.19 -5.42
C PRO A 37 5.93 15.59 -5.72
N SER A 38 6.26 15.85 -6.98
CA SER A 38 6.93 17.08 -7.44
C SER A 38 6.09 18.37 -7.34
N THR A 39 4.83 18.32 -6.90
CA THR A 39 3.88 19.42 -7.14
C THR A 39 3.01 19.87 -5.98
N ARG A 40 3.02 19.25 -4.78
CA ARG A 40 2.13 19.68 -3.69
C ARG A 40 2.72 19.46 -2.29
N ASP A 41 2.80 20.54 -1.52
CA ASP A 41 3.25 20.56 -0.12
C ASP A 41 2.19 19.96 0.82
N TYR A 42 1.95 18.65 0.73
CA TYR A 42 1.11 17.92 1.68
C TYR A 42 1.87 17.54 2.96
N GLU A 43 3.05 18.09 3.15
CA GLU A 43 3.87 17.86 4.32
C GLU A 43 3.23 18.53 5.55
N ILE A 44 2.94 17.72 6.55
CA ILE A 44 2.38 18.18 7.82
C ILE A 44 3.47 18.02 8.87
N GLN A 45 3.83 19.15 9.50
CA GLN A 45 4.72 19.13 10.66
C GLN A 45 4.04 18.43 11.83
N ARG A 46 4.75 17.50 12.47
CA ARG A 46 4.23 16.72 13.60
C ARG A 46 3.76 17.59 14.77
N ASP A 47 4.45 18.70 15.03
CA ASP A 47 4.13 19.62 16.12
C ASP A 47 2.79 20.35 15.93
N ARG A 48 2.21 20.29 14.73
CA ARG A 48 0.89 20.87 14.42
C ARG A 48 -0.26 19.89 14.64
N ILE A 49 0.04 18.65 15.02
CA ILE A 49 -0.93 17.58 15.21
C ILE A 49 -0.96 17.18 16.67
N GLU A 50 -2.12 17.33 17.29
CA GLU A 50 -2.39 16.78 18.61
C GLU A 50 -3.06 15.43 18.45
N LEU A 51 -2.39 14.38 18.95
CA LEU A 51 -2.93 13.03 18.93
C LEU A 51 -4.01 12.90 20.02
N GLY A 52 -5.21 12.51 19.61
CA GLY A 52 -6.32 12.21 20.51
C GLY A 52 -6.42 10.71 20.82
N ARG A 53 -7.64 10.23 21.01
CA ARG A 53 -7.91 8.82 21.34
C ARG A 53 -7.84 7.91 20.12
N CYS A 54 -7.49 6.64 20.34
CA CYS A 54 -7.67 5.58 19.35
C CYS A 54 -9.17 5.33 19.11
N ILE A 55 -9.56 5.27 17.85
CA ILE A 55 -10.93 5.04 17.39
C ILE A 55 -11.08 3.72 16.60
N GLY A 56 -9.98 3.02 16.32
CA GLY A 56 -10.00 1.72 15.67
C GLY A 56 -8.60 1.16 15.46
N GLU A 57 -8.53 -0.13 15.18
CA GLU A 57 -7.28 -0.84 14.89
C GLU A 57 -7.34 -1.37 13.47
N GLY A 58 -6.46 -0.88 12.61
CA GLY A 58 -6.30 -1.33 11.23
C GLY A 58 -5.26 -2.44 11.12
N GLN A 59 -5.26 -3.16 10.01
CA GLN A 59 -4.23 -4.18 9.70
C GLN A 59 -2.81 -3.61 9.71
N PHE A 60 -2.68 -2.29 9.47
CA PHE A 60 -1.42 -1.57 9.37
C PHE A 60 -1.17 -0.63 10.55
N GLY A 61 -1.97 -0.72 11.63
CA GLY A 61 -1.83 0.09 12.84
C GLY A 61 -3.11 0.81 13.26
N ASP A 62 -3.01 1.54 14.36
CA ASP A 62 -4.14 2.20 15.02
C ASP A 62 -4.58 3.49 14.31
N VAL A 63 -5.89 3.72 14.32
CA VAL A 63 -6.50 4.96 13.81
C VAL A 63 -6.83 5.85 15.00
N HIS A 64 -6.29 7.06 15.00
CA HIS A 64 -6.50 8.03 16.06
C HIS A 64 -7.31 9.21 15.54
N GLN A 65 -8.24 9.68 16.36
CA GLN A 65 -8.81 11.02 16.22
C GLN A 65 -7.76 12.03 16.69
N GLY A 66 -7.67 13.19 16.05
CA GLY A 66 -6.71 14.23 16.40
C GLY A 66 -7.22 15.65 16.14
N VAL A 67 -6.33 16.60 16.36
CA VAL A 67 -6.57 18.02 16.10
C VAL A 67 -5.40 18.58 15.30
N TYR A 68 -5.71 19.30 14.23
CA TYR A 68 -4.75 20.00 13.39
C TYR A 68 -4.81 21.50 13.61
N ASN A 69 -3.64 22.07 13.92
CA ASN A 69 -3.43 23.50 14.12
C ASN A 69 -2.87 24.13 12.83
N SER A 70 -3.71 24.88 12.10
CA SER A 70 -3.32 25.48 10.82
C SER A 70 -2.40 26.69 11.01
N PRO A 71 -1.36 26.86 10.18
CA PRO A 71 -0.43 28.00 10.27
C PRO A 71 -0.98 29.32 9.74
N VAL A 72 -1.94 29.30 8.81
CA VAL A 72 -2.41 30.52 8.09
C VAL A 72 -3.65 31.14 8.74
N ASN A 73 -4.31 30.38 9.60
CA ASN A 73 -5.56 30.73 10.22
C ASN A 73 -5.57 29.99 11.55
N SER A 74 -5.65 30.68 12.69
CA SER A 74 -5.72 30.07 14.04
C SER A 74 -6.97 29.21 14.27
N THR A 75 -7.58 28.68 13.20
CA THR A 75 -8.55 27.61 13.23
C THR A 75 -7.89 26.31 13.63
N VAL A 76 -8.58 25.67 14.56
CA VAL A 76 -8.33 24.33 15.05
C VAL A 76 -9.30 23.40 14.32
N THR A 77 -8.79 22.43 13.57
CA THR A 77 -9.60 21.48 12.80
C THR A 77 -9.47 20.08 13.39
N SER A 78 -10.60 19.42 13.70
CA SER A 78 -10.57 18.01 14.12
C SER A 78 -10.29 17.11 12.92
N ILE A 79 -9.36 16.17 13.09
CA ILE A 79 -8.92 15.19 12.07
C ILE A 79 -9.09 13.76 12.57
#